data_AF-A0A0C4DNQ9-F1
#
_entry.id   AF-A0A0C4DNQ9-F1
#
_cell.length_a   1.000
_cell.length_b   1.000
_cell.length_c   1.000
_cell.angle_alpha   90.00
_cell.angle_beta   90.00
_cell.angle_gamma   90.00
#
_symmetry.space_group_name_H-M   'P 1'
#
loop_
_entity.id
_entity.type
_entity.pdbx_description
1 polymer ?
#
loop_
_entity_poly.entity_id
_entity_poly.type
_entity_poly.pdbx_seq_one_letter_code
_entity_poly.pdbx_strand_id
1 'polypeptide(L)'
;MRFSAATVSAALFGAAMAAPAARTDGVSTESITIQNFKSIPKDLSKHSPIIEVSFELVSHRKEGVKAYVCSASNPDGLTPDDSPKCANYEQTDGYSFQYLATGQYATYMQIFHQTGPAVGRSGFIVIPAQCTGTCQIEEVLHV
;
A
#
# COMPACT_ATOMS: atom_id res chain seq x y z
N MET A 1 -20.89 -4.96 -54.60
CA MET A 1 -20.48 -6.33 -54.21
C MET A 1 -21.07 -6.62 -52.83
N ARG A 2 -21.98 -7.58 -52.73
CA ARG A 2 -22.51 -8.14 -51.48
C ARG A 2 -22.38 -9.66 -51.54
N PHE A 3 -22.22 -10.24 -50.36
CA PHE A 3 -22.33 -11.65 -49.96
C PHE A 3 -21.20 -12.62 -50.38
N SER A 4 -20.48 -13.13 -49.40
CA SER A 4 -20.74 -14.49 -48.88
C SER A 4 -20.03 -14.72 -47.54
N ALA A 5 -20.80 -15.13 -46.55
CA ALA A 5 -20.30 -15.72 -45.32
C ALA A 5 -19.86 -17.16 -45.59
N ALA A 6 -18.76 -17.58 -44.97
CA ALA A 6 -18.45 -18.99 -44.78
C ALA A 6 -17.96 -19.20 -43.34
N THR A 7 -18.89 -19.66 -42.52
CA THR A 7 -18.66 -20.44 -41.31
C THR A 7 -17.81 -21.66 -41.63
N VAL A 8 -16.76 -21.92 -40.85
CA VAL A 8 -16.20 -23.26 -40.67
C VAL A 8 -16.17 -23.54 -39.18
N SER A 9 -17.09 -24.40 -38.76
CA SER A 9 -17.16 -24.95 -37.41
C SER A 9 -16.09 -26.03 -37.21
N ALA A 10 -15.35 -25.87 -36.10
CA ALA A 10 -14.81 -26.89 -35.20
C ALA A 10 -14.16 -28.18 -35.75
N ALA A 11 -12.88 -28.33 -35.46
CA ALA A 11 -12.31 -29.60 -35.00
C ALA A 11 -11.71 -29.38 -33.60
N LEU A 12 -12.20 -30.16 -32.63
CA LEU A 12 -11.78 -30.16 -31.22
C LEU A 12 -10.40 -30.82 -31.04
N PHE A 13 -9.83 -30.52 -29.86
CA PHE A 13 -8.76 -31.21 -29.12
C PHE A 13 -7.34 -30.69 -29.31
N GLY A 14 -7.03 -29.72 -28.47
CA GLY A 14 -5.72 -29.26 -28.08
C GLY A 14 -5.96 -28.12 -27.10
N ALA A 15 -6.24 -28.47 -25.84
CA ALA A 15 -6.59 -27.51 -24.78
C ALA A 15 -5.42 -26.56 -24.50
N ALA A 16 -5.24 -25.55 -25.33
CA ALA A 16 -4.63 -24.31 -24.91
C ALA A 16 -5.70 -23.60 -24.08
N MET A 17 -5.55 -23.66 -22.77
CA MET A 17 -6.26 -22.77 -21.85
C MET A 17 -6.03 -21.37 -22.39
N ALA A 18 -7.04 -20.79 -23.04
CA ALA A 18 -7.08 -19.36 -23.25
C ALA A 18 -7.06 -18.78 -21.84
N ALA A 19 -5.88 -18.36 -21.39
CA ALA A 19 -5.75 -17.55 -20.20
C ALA A 19 -6.79 -16.43 -20.33
N PRO A 20 -7.56 -16.14 -19.28
CA PRO A 20 -8.53 -15.05 -19.36
C PRO A 20 -7.79 -13.84 -19.90
N ALA A 21 -8.28 -13.30 -21.02
CA ALA A 21 -7.75 -12.06 -21.57
C ALA A 21 -7.69 -11.08 -20.41
N ALA A 22 -6.48 -10.63 -20.08
CA ALA A 22 -6.28 -9.66 -19.02
C ALA A 22 -7.26 -8.52 -19.29
N ARG A 23 -8.29 -8.40 -18.45
CA ARG A 23 -9.02 -7.15 -18.35
C ARG A 23 -8.00 -6.17 -17.85
N THR A 24 -7.39 -5.41 -18.75
CA THR A 24 -6.82 -4.11 -18.44
C THR A 24 -7.98 -3.20 -18.09
N ASP A 25 -8.57 -3.44 -16.92
CA ASP A 25 -9.29 -2.39 -16.21
C ASP A 25 -8.24 -1.29 -16.02
N GLY A 26 -8.49 -0.11 -16.58
CA GLY A 26 -7.61 1.06 -16.54
C GLY A 26 -7.45 1.65 -15.14
N VAL A 27 -7.39 0.81 -14.12
CA VAL A 27 -7.02 1.17 -12.75
C VAL A 27 -5.52 1.40 -12.80
N SER A 28 -5.08 2.65 -12.63
CA SER A 28 -3.65 2.86 -12.38
C SER A 28 -3.33 2.14 -11.07
N THR A 29 -2.66 1.00 -11.14
CA THR A 29 -2.24 0.25 -9.97
C THR A 29 -0.98 0.89 -9.45
N GLU A 30 -1.07 1.41 -8.23
CA GLU A 30 0.09 1.79 -7.46
C GLU A 30 0.37 0.69 -6.45
N SER A 31 1.60 0.20 -6.42
CA SER A 31 2.08 -0.60 -5.30
C SER A 31 3.01 0.24 -4.44
N ILE A 32 2.93 0.02 -3.13
CA ILE A 32 3.83 0.61 -2.16
C ILE A 32 4.56 -0.50 -1.44
N THR A 33 5.85 -0.28 -1.19
CA THR A 33 6.66 -1.13 -0.32
C THR A 33 7.02 -0.35 0.92
N ILE A 34 6.69 -0.88 2.10
CA ILE A 34 7.24 -0.39 3.36
C ILE A 34 8.52 -1.16 3.67
N GLN A 35 9.57 -0.42 4.05
CA GLN A 35 10.86 -0.97 4.48
C GLN A 35 11.40 -0.24 5.70
N ASN A 36 12.36 -0.87 6.38
CA ASN A 36 13.03 -0.32 7.58
C ASN A 36 12.05 0.14 8.67
N PHE A 37 10.96 -0.60 8.87
CA PHE A 37 9.94 -0.26 9.86
C PHE A 37 10.48 -0.38 11.29
N LYS A 38 10.23 0.66 12.08
CA LYS A 38 10.53 0.74 13.49
C LYS A 38 9.33 1.30 14.24
N SER A 39 8.98 0.67 15.35
CA SER A 39 8.05 1.21 16.34
C SER A 39 8.69 1.17 17.72
N ILE A 40 8.49 2.22 18.51
CA ILE A 40 9.04 2.34 19.86
C ILE A 40 7.89 2.49 20.85
N PRO A 41 7.71 1.54 21.77
CA PRO A 41 6.73 1.68 22.84
C PRO A 41 7.25 2.64 23.93
N LYS A 42 6.32 3.26 24.66
CA LYS A 42 6.61 4.11 25.82
C LYS A 42 7.41 3.36 26.90
N ASP A 43 7.06 2.09 27.13
CA ASP A 43 7.72 1.18 28.05
C ASP A 43 7.69 -0.27 27.51
N LEU A 44 8.31 -1.21 28.23
CA LEU A 44 8.43 -2.61 27.79
C LEU A 44 7.21 -3.48 28.14
N SER A 45 6.12 -2.89 28.65
CA SER A 45 4.92 -3.65 28.98
C SER A 45 4.22 -4.13 27.70
N LYS A 46 3.68 -5.36 27.78
CA LYS A 46 2.75 -5.88 26.78
C LYS A 46 1.54 -4.95 26.83
N HIS A 47 1.27 -4.20 25.75
CA HIS A 47 0.25 -3.13 25.64
C HIS A 47 0.71 -1.69 25.96
N SER A 48 2.01 -1.43 26.11
CA SER A 48 2.50 -0.04 26.13
C SER A 48 2.05 0.71 24.86
N PRO A 49 1.58 1.97 24.99
CA PRO A 49 1.36 2.85 23.85
C PRO A 49 2.63 2.98 23.00
N ILE A 50 2.48 3.06 21.68
CA ILE A 50 3.60 3.34 20.77
C ILE A 50 3.79 4.84 20.69
N ILE A 51 4.99 5.33 21.01
CA ILE A 51 5.30 6.77 21.06
C ILE A 51 6.08 7.24 19.84
N GLU A 52 6.69 6.34 19.08
CA GLU A 52 7.42 6.67 17.85
C GLU A 52 7.22 5.57 16.82
N VAL A 53 7.00 5.98 15.57
CA VAL A 53 7.01 5.12 14.38
C VAL A 53 7.89 5.77 13.32
N SER A 54 8.70 4.96 12.64
CA SER A 54 9.45 5.39 11.44
C SER A 54 9.56 4.26 10.43
N PHE A 55 9.54 4.61 9.14
CA PHE A 55 9.72 3.69 8.03
C PHE A 55 10.05 4.45 6.75
N GLU A 56 10.53 3.71 5.75
CA GLU A 56 10.65 4.19 4.38
C GLU A 56 9.53 3.59 3.54
N LEU A 57 8.86 4.44 2.75
CA LEU A 57 7.84 4.05 1.79
C LEU A 57 8.38 4.22 0.38
N VAL A 58 8.37 3.15 -0.40
CA VAL A 58 8.74 3.15 -1.82
C VAL A 58 7.49 2.94 -2.65
N SER A 59 7.08 3.97 -3.40
CA SER A 59 5.94 3.91 -4.30
C SER A 59 6.39 3.54 -5.71
N HIS A 60 5.77 2.52 -6.28
CA HIS A 60 5.95 2.06 -7.65
C HIS A 60 4.72 2.44 -8.47
N ARG A 61 4.91 3.39 -9.38
CA ARG A 61 3.86 3.91 -10.27
C ARG A 61 4.31 3.84 -11.71
N LYS A 62 3.36 4.04 -12.63
CA LYS A 62 3.66 4.09 -14.07
C LYS A 62 4.64 5.22 -14.41
N GLU A 63 4.56 6.32 -13.68
CA GLU A 63 5.38 7.52 -13.85
C GLU A 63 6.80 7.35 -13.29
N GLY A 64 7.03 6.31 -12.46
CA GLY A 64 8.33 6.00 -11.89
C GLY A 64 8.27 5.50 -10.44
N VAL A 65 9.46 5.36 -9.84
CA VAL A 65 9.63 4.96 -8.44
C VAL A 65 10.02 6.19 -7.61
N LYS A 66 9.33 6.40 -6.48
CA LYS A 66 9.68 7.45 -5.51
C LYS A 66 9.77 6.87 -4.10
N ALA A 67 10.71 7.36 -3.30
CA ALA A 67 10.89 6.98 -1.91
C ALA A 67 10.55 8.15 -0.97
N TYR A 68 9.92 7.84 0.16
CA TYR A 68 9.51 8.78 1.18
C TYR A 68 9.96 8.26 2.53
N VAL A 69 10.44 9.16 3.39
CA VAL A 69 10.72 8.84 4.80
C VAL A 69 9.52 9.29 5.62
N CYS A 70 8.91 8.36 6.35
CA CYS A 70 7.72 8.60 7.15
C CYS A 70 8.07 8.41 8.62
N SER A 71 7.76 9.39 9.46
CA SER A 71 7.95 9.29 10.90
C SER A 71 6.92 10.08 11.68
N ALA A 72 6.66 9.65 12.90
CA ALA A 72 5.81 10.35 13.85
C ALA A 72 6.25 10.06 15.27
N SER A 73 6.10 11.06 16.14
CA SER A 73 6.32 10.90 17.57
C SER A 73 5.23 11.62 18.37
N ASN A 74 4.72 10.93 19.40
CA ASN A 74 3.78 11.48 20.36
C ASN A 74 4.10 10.87 21.74
N PRO A 75 4.52 11.67 22.74
CA PRO A 75 4.90 11.16 24.07
C PRO A 75 3.73 10.52 24.84
N ASP A 76 2.50 10.84 24.47
CA ASP A 76 1.29 10.26 25.06
C ASP A 76 0.85 8.98 24.36
N GLY A 77 1.42 8.69 23.19
CA GLY A 77 1.11 7.54 22.35
C GLY A 77 0.41 7.97 21.06
N LEU A 78 0.80 7.34 19.95
CA LEU A 78 0.18 7.51 18.65
C LEU A 78 -1.20 6.86 18.64
N THR A 79 -2.16 7.58 18.06
CA THR A 79 -3.57 7.20 17.93
C THR A 79 -3.98 7.21 16.46
N PRO A 80 -5.11 6.57 16.10
CA PRO A 80 -5.64 6.65 14.73
C PRO A 80 -5.97 8.08 14.27
N ASP A 81 -6.20 9.01 15.20
CA ASP A 81 -6.46 10.42 14.89
C ASP A 81 -5.17 11.17 14.48
N ASP A 82 -4.00 10.63 14.84
CA ASP A 82 -2.71 11.14 14.38
C ASP A 82 -2.53 10.76 12.91
N SER A 83 -2.54 11.76 12.02
CA SER A 83 -2.28 11.60 10.57
C SER A 83 -1.02 12.35 10.14
N PRO A 84 0.18 11.90 10.58
CA PRO A 84 1.45 12.45 10.18
C PRO A 84 1.68 12.39 8.66
N LYS A 85 2.26 13.45 8.13
CA LYS A 85 2.70 13.54 6.73
C LYS A 85 4.14 13.07 6.62
N CYS A 86 4.41 12.23 5.63
CA CYS A 86 5.78 11.83 5.31
C CYS A 86 6.60 13.02 4.79
N ALA A 87 7.92 12.89 4.78
CA ALA A 87 8.83 13.88 4.23
C ALA A 87 8.46 14.19 2.76
N ASN A 88 8.58 15.48 2.39
CA ASN A 88 8.23 15.99 1.06
C ASN A 88 6.75 15.81 0.68
N TYR A 89 5.83 15.80 1.65
CA TYR A 89 4.40 15.76 1.37
C TYR A 89 3.94 16.97 0.54
N GLU A 90 3.29 16.71 -0.59
CA GLU A 90 2.62 17.70 -1.43
C GLU A 90 1.12 17.42 -1.52
N GLN A 91 0.30 18.45 -1.73
CA GLN A 91 -1.17 18.30 -1.81
C GLN A 91 -1.65 17.51 -3.04
N THR A 92 -0.77 17.22 -3.99
CA THR A 92 -1.08 16.49 -5.22
C THR A 92 -0.24 15.25 -5.43
N ASP A 93 0.78 15.02 -4.59
CA ASP A 93 1.63 13.84 -4.61
C ASP A 93 2.33 13.64 -3.26
N GLY A 94 1.54 13.35 -2.22
CA GLY A 94 2.04 13.25 -0.85
C GLY A 94 1.50 12.05 -0.10
N TYR A 95 2.31 11.46 0.78
CA TYR A 95 1.89 10.34 1.63
C TYR A 95 1.71 10.78 3.08
N SER A 96 0.64 10.31 3.68
CA SER A 96 0.43 10.35 5.12
C SER A 96 0.08 8.97 5.62
N PHE A 97 0.20 8.75 6.92
CA PHE A 97 -0.15 7.47 7.52
C PHE A 97 -0.90 7.65 8.82
N GLN A 98 -1.63 6.62 9.23
CA GLN A 98 -2.23 6.50 10.54
C GLN A 98 -1.74 5.22 11.21
N TYR A 99 -1.41 5.36 12.48
CA TYR A 99 -1.10 4.23 13.33
C TYR A 99 -2.39 3.71 13.97
N LEU A 100 -2.80 2.49 13.64
CA LEU A 100 -4.09 1.98 14.09
C LEU A 100 -3.98 1.21 15.41
N ALA A 101 -3.11 0.19 15.44
CA ALA A 101 -2.94 -0.67 16.61
C ALA A 101 -1.68 -1.54 16.53
N THR A 102 -1.18 -1.98 17.69
CA THR A 102 -0.33 -3.19 17.82
C THR A 102 -1.18 -4.34 18.34
N GLY A 103 -1.27 -5.41 17.57
CA GLY A 103 -1.67 -6.73 18.04
C GLY A 103 -0.48 -7.55 18.51
N GLN A 104 -0.75 -8.72 19.10
CA GLN A 104 0.30 -9.62 19.61
C GLN A 104 1.32 -10.05 18.53
N TYR A 105 0.93 -10.08 17.27
CA TYR A 105 1.73 -10.61 16.16
C TYR A 105 1.88 -9.65 14.98
N ALA A 106 1.27 -8.47 15.04
CA ALA A 106 1.32 -7.51 13.94
C ALA A 106 1.04 -6.09 14.39
N THR A 107 1.58 -5.13 13.67
CA THR A 107 1.20 -3.72 13.69
C THR A 107 0.28 -3.43 12.52
N TYR A 108 -0.78 -2.66 12.75
CA TYR A 108 -1.77 -2.27 11.76
C TYR A 108 -1.66 -0.78 11.47
N MET A 109 -1.58 -0.42 10.20
CA MET A 109 -1.47 0.95 9.74
C MET A 109 -2.39 1.20 8.57
N GLN A 110 -2.73 2.46 8.35
CA GLN A 110 -3.37 2.91 7.11
C GLN A 110 -2.45 3.92 6.43
N ILE A 111 -2.23 3.76 5.14
CA ILE A 111 -1.47 4.71 4.31
C ILE A 111 -2.45 5.46 3.42
N PHE A 112 -2.23 6.75 3.26
CA PHE A 112 -2.99 7.62 2.40
C PHE A 112 -2.07 8.28 1.39
N HIS A 113 -2.42 8.19 0.11
CA HIS A 113 -1.77 8.93 -0.97
C HIS A 113 -2.69 10.04 -1.46
N GLN A 114 -2.26 11.29 -1.28
CA GLN A 114 -2.95 12.45 -1.83
C GLN A 114 -2.61 12.59 -3.31
N THR A 115 -3.61 12.46 -4.19
CA THR A 115 -3.44 12.55 -5.66
C THR A 115 -3.99 13.85 -6.24
N GLY A 116 -4.63 14.69 -5.42
CA GLY A 116 -5.18 15.99 -5.79
C GLY A 116 -5.95 16.62 -4.64
N PRO A 117 -6.43 17.87 -4.72
CA PRO A 117 -6.96 18.62 -3.58
C PRO A 117 -8.15 17.97 -2.83
N ALA A 118 -8.92 17.12 -3.50
CA ALA A 118 -10.07 16.41 -2.94
C ALA A 118 -10.10 14.92 -3.33
N VAL A 119 -8.97 14.39 -3.81
CA VAL A 119 -8.86 13.00 -4.27
C VAL A 119 -7.63 12.35 -3.69
N GLY A 120 -7.78 11.10 -3.27
CA GLY A 120 -6.72 10.33 -2.64
C GLY A 120 -7.01 8.84 -2.71
N ARG A 121 -5.99 8.06 -2.43
CA ARG A 121 -6.06 6.61 -2.30
C ARG A 121 -5.72 6.23 -0.88
N SER A 122 -6.24 5.10 -0.41
CA SER A 122 -5.82 4.58 0.88
C SER A 122 -5.72 3.06 0.85
N GLY A 123 -4.88 2.53 1.73
CA GLY A 123 -4.71 1.10 1.89
C GLY A 123 -4.31 0.75 3.31
N PHE A 124 -4.66 -0.45 3.72
CA PHE A 124 -4.33 -0.98 5.04
C PHE A 124 -3.08 -1.83 4.94
N ILE A 125 -2.17 -1.67 5.89
CA ILE A 125 -0.93 -2.44 5.95
C ILE A 125 -0.88 -3.20 7.26
N VAL A 126 -0.51 -4.47 7.15
CA VAL A 126 -0.26 -5.35 8.28
C VAL A 126 1.24 -5.65 8.31
N ILE A 127 1.91 -5.20 9.36
CA ILE A 127 3.36 -5.39 9.57
C ILE A 127 3.56 -6.48 10.63
N PRO A 128 4.05 -7.67 10.28
CA PRO A 128 4.29 -8.73 11.25
C PRO A 128 5.23 -8.29 12.38
N ALA A 129 4.95 -8.64 13.64
CA ALA A 129 5.72 -8.19 14.80
C ALA A 129 7.17 -8.71 14.82
N GLN A 130 7.45 -9.80 14.09
CA GLN A 130 8.80 -10.31 13.87
C GLN A 130 9.66 -9.42 12.94
N CYS A 131 9.07 -8.37 12.37
CA CYS A 131 9.76 -7.34 11.60
C CYS A 131 10.48 -6.33 12.50
N THR A 132 11.51 -6.80 13.22
CA THR A 132 12.48 -5.92 13.86
C THR A 132 13.68 -5.73 12.91
N GLY A 133 13.54 -4.82 11.93
CA GLY A 133 14.57 -4.57 10.91
C GLY A 133 14.00 -4.33 9.50
N THR A 134 14.70 -4.79 8.46
CA THR A 134 14.29 -4.64 7.05
C THR A 134 13.21 -5.67 6.68
N CYS A 135 11.95 -5.36 6.94
CA CYS A 135 10.84 -6.09 6.33
C CYS A 135 10.37 -5.35 5.09
N GLN A 136 10.34 -6.04 3.95
CA GLN A 136 9.69 -5.55 2.74
C GLN A 136 8.24 -6.04 2.77
N ILE A 137 7.30 -5.11 2.89
CA ILE A 137 5.87 -5.40 2.84
C ILE A 137 5.32 -4.66 1.63
N GLU A 138 4.89 -5.42 0.63
CA GLU A 138 4.25 -4.89 -0.56
C GLU A 138 2.73 -4.85 -0.35
N GLU A 139 2.15 -3.66 -0.48
CA GLU A 139 0.71 -3.44 -0.44
C GLU A 139 0.28 -2.74 -1.73
N VAL A 140 -0.87 -3.13 -2.28
CA VAL A 140 -1.46 -2.50 -3.47
C VAL A 140 -2.51 -1.50 -3.01
N LEU A 141 -2.31 -0.22 -3.32
CA LEU A 141 -3.28 0.83 -2.99
C LEU A 141 -4.44 0.79 -3.99
N HIS A 142 -5.63 0.48 -3.50
CA HIS A 142 -6.85 0.45 -4.29
C HIS A 142 -7.59 1.80 -4.21
N VAL A 143 -8.39 2.09 -5.25
CA VAL A 143 -9.25 3.29 -5.36
C VAL A 143 -10.62 3.01 -4.77
#